data_AF-A0A8G1DQ33-F1
#
_entry.id   AF-A0A8G1DQ33-F1
#
_cell.length_a   1.000
_cell.length_b   1.000
_cell.length_c   1.000
_cell.angle_alpha   90.00
_cell.angle_beta   90.00
_cell.angle_gamma   90.00
#
_symmetry.space_group_name_H-M   'P 1'
#
loop_
_entity.id
_entity.type
_entity.pdbx_description
1 polymer ?
#
loop_
_entity_poly.entity_id
_entity_poly.type
_entity_poly.pdbx_seq_one_letter_code
_entity_poly.pdbx_strand_id
1 'polypeptide(L)'
;TPFGYLQQSTWFPTEKEASWVSPNKELCDTYRICGPYGYCDMITAPICNCIKGFKPRYPEVWAMKDGASGCVRQTPLSCNGKYEIIQLKNMKLPDTTLAIIVDRRIGLKECRKRCLNDCNCTAFANVDTQGRGSGCVVWTR
;
A
#
# COMPACT_ATOMS: atom_id res chain seq x y z
N THR A 1 -11.70 -13.05 -18.82
CA THR A 1 -11.34 -14.23 -19.65
C THR A 1 -11.64 -15.51 -18.86
N PRO A 2 -11.65 -16.72 -19.47
CA PRO A 2 -11.90 -17.97 -18.75
C PRO A 2 -10.98 -18.21 -17.54
N PHE A 3 -9.83 -17.53 -17.51
CA PHE A 3 -8.81 -17.61 -16.47
C PHE A 3 -8.94 -16.55 -15.36
N GLY A 4 -10.03 -15.77 -15.35
CA GLY A 4 -10.28 -14.77 -14.29
C GLY A 4 -9.53 -13.43 -14.46
N TYR A 5 -8.85 -13.22 -15.59
CA TYR A 5 -8.22 -11.93 -15.88
C TYR A 5 -9.21 -10.94 -16.50
N LEU A 6 -9.10 -9.68 -16.08
CA LEU A 6 -9.62 -8.51 -16.79
C LEU A 6 -8.66 -8.19 -17.94
N GLN A 7 -9.17 -8.05 -19.15
CA GLN A 7 -8.37 -7.74 -20.33
C GLN A 7 -9.05 -6.63 -21.11
N GLN A 8 -8.30 -5.59 -21.47
CA GLN A 8 -8.70 -4.62 -22.49
C GLN A 8 -7.85 -4.87 -23.73
N SER A 9 -8.50 -4.98 -24.88
CA SER A 9 -7.85 -5.00 -26.19
C SER A 9 -8.38 -3.87 -27.05
N THR A 10 -7.47 -3.25 -27.80
CA THR A 10 -7.79 -2.22 -28.78
C THR A 10 -7.27 -2.69 -30.13
N TRP A 11 -8.17 -2.80 -31.09
CA TRP A 11 -7.83 -3.17 -32.46
C TRP A 11 -7.34 -1.95 -33.25
N PHE A 12 -6.22 -2.10 -33.96
CA PHE A 12 -5.68 -1.09 -34.87
C PHE A 12 -5.64 -1.64 -36.31
N PRO A 13 -6.10 -0.87 -37.31
CA PRO A 13 -6.14 -1.32 -38.71
C PRO A 13 -4.77 -1.63 -39.32
N THR A 14 -3.71 -0.97 -38.85
CA THR A 14 -2.36 -0.99 -39.44
C THR A 14 -1.25 -1.46 -38.49
N GLU A 15 -1.57 -1.83 -37.25
CA GLU A 15 -0.58 -2.17 -36.20
C GLU A 15 -1.02 -3.34 -35.31
N LYS A 16 -0.07 -3.83 -34.50
CA LYS A 16 -0.29 -4.80 -33.43
C LYS A 16 -1.39 -4.32 -32.48
N GLU A 17 -2.28 -5.26 -32.11
CA GLU A 17 -3.27 -5.10 -31.06
C GLU A 17 -2.59 -4.63 -29.75
N ALA A 18 -3.00 -3.47 -29.24
CA ALA A 18 -2.58 -3.05 -27.89
C ALA A 18 -3.52 -3.70 -26.88
N SER A 19 -2.96 -4.38 -25.90
CA SER A 19 -3.74 -4.98 -24.82
C SER A 19 -3.06 -4.80 -23.48
N TRP A 20 -3.87 -4.66 -22.43
CA TRP A 20 -3.42 -4.78 -21.05
C TRP A 20 -4.30 -5.79 -20.32
N VAL A 21 -3.73 -6.40 -19.28
CA VAL A 21 -4.37 -7.45 -18.49
C VAL A 21 -4.19 -7.13 -17.01
N SER A 22 -5.23 -7.33 -16.21
CA SER A 22 -5.24 -7.16 -14.76
C SER A 22 -5.89 -8.36 -14.04
N PRO A 23 -5.34 -8.85 -12.92
CA PRO A 23 -3.98 -8.57 -12.46
C PRO A 23 -2.98 -8.89 -13.57
N ASN A 24 -1.90 -8.11 -13.67
CA ASN A 24 -0.85 -8.48 -14.61
C ASN A 24 -0.27 -9.84 -14.16
N LYS A 25 0.48 -10.54 -15.01
CA LYS A 25 1.10 -11.82 -14.60
C LYS A 25 2.18 -11.64 -13.51
N GLU A 26 2.32 -10.45 -12.91
CA GLU A 26 3.31 -10.17 -11.90
C GLU A 26 2.80 -10.59 -10.52
N LEU A 27 3.73 -11.13 -9.72
CA LEU A 27 3.44 -11.68 -8.40
C LEU A 27 2.83 -10.63 -7.45
N CYS A 28 3.25 -9.36 -7.54
CA CYS A 28 2.81 -8.31 -6.62
C CYS A 28 1.36 -7.84 -6.79
N ASP A 29 0.70 -8.16 -7.92
CA ASP A 29 -0.71 -7.85 -8.11
C ASP A 29 -1.63 -8.89 -7.43
N THR A 30 -1.08 -10.03 -7.00
CA THR A 30 -1.81 -11.04 -6.25
C THR A 30 -2.21 -10.51 -4.87
N TYR A 31 -3.50 -10.60 -4.56
CA TYR A 31 -4.04 -10.09 -3.30
C TYR A 31 -3.33 -10.70 -2.08
N ARG A 32 -2.78 -9.85 -1.22
CA ARG A 32 -2.11 -10.20 0.04
C ARG A 32 -0.94 -11.19 -0.10
N ILE A 33 -0.19 -11.13 -1.21
CA ILE A 33 1.06 -11.89 -1.34
C ILE A 33 2.07 -11.54 -0.25
N CYS A 34 2.10 -10.26 0.16
CA CYS A 34 2.80 -9.80 1.34
C CYS A 34 1.79 -9.48 2.44
N GLY A 35 2.09 -9.92 3.66
CA GLY A 35 1.23 -9.72 4.82
C GLY A 35 1.19 -8.28 5.33
N PRO A 36 0.45 -8.04 6.44
CA PRO A 36 0.25 -6.71 7.01
C PRO A 36 1.56 -5.94 7.25
N TYR A 37 1.56 -4.63 6.98
CA TYR A 37 2.73 -3.74 7.10
C TYR A 37 3.97 -4.14 6.27
N GLY A 38 3.81 -5.13 5.37
CA GLY A 38 4.76 -5.43 4.30
C GLY A 38 4.28 -4.85 2.97
N TYR A 39 5.21 -4.61 2.05
CA TYR A 39 4.92 -4.24 0.67
C TYR A 39 5.64 -5.16 -0.31
N CYS A 40 5.06 -5.32 -1.49
CA CYS A 40 5.62 -6.13 -2.56
C CYS A 40 6.41 -5.25 -3.53
N ASP A 41 7.64 -5.67 -3.85
CA ASP A 41 8.51 -5.02 -4.82
C ASP A 41 9.20 -6.09 -5.69
N MET A 42 8.84 -6.09 -6.98
CA MET A 42 9.34 -7.03 -7.98
C MET A 42 10.86 -6.90 -8.24
N ILE A 43 11.48 -5.79 -7.84
CA ILE A 43 12.92 -5.56 -8.03
C ILE A 43 13.73 -6.26 -6.91
N THR A 44 13.10 -6.52 -5.76
CA THR A 44 13.78 -7.06 -4.57
C THR A 44 13.67 -8.57 -4.44
N ALA A 45 14.64 -9.19 -3.76
CA ALA A 45 14.62 -10.60 -3.40
C ALA A 45 14.96 -10.76 -1.90
N PRO A 46 14.02 -11.19 -1.04
CA PRO A 46 12.64 -11.59 -1.34
C PRO A 46 11.75 -10.42 -1.81
N ILE A 47 10.67 -10.72 -2.55
CA ILE A 47 9.75 -9.70 -3.09
C ILE A 47 8.99 -8.93 -2.01
N CYS A 48 8.80 -9.54 -0.83
CA CYS A 48 8.15 -8.90 0.29
C CYS A 48 9.17 -8.16 1.16
N ASN A 49 8.87 -6.91 1.45
CA ASN A 49 9.69 -6.02 2.25
C ASN A 49 8.89 -5.47 3.42
N CYS A 50 9.51 -5.32 4.58
CA CYS A 50 8.89 -4.58 5.68
C CYS A 50 9.03 -3.07 5.46
N ILE A 51 7.97 -2.32 5.78
CA ILE A 51 8.05 -0.86 5.88
C ILE A 51 9.16 -0.49 6.86
N LYS A 52 9.93 0.57 6.58
CA LYS A 52 10.99 1.05 7.48
C LYS A 52 10.45 1.23 8.91
N GLY A 53 11.19 0.76 9.91
CA GLY A 53 10.75 0.74 11.31
C GLY A 53 9.85 -0.44 11.70
N PHE A 54 9.59 -1.36 10.77
CA PHE A 54 8.98 -2.67 11.01
C PHE A 54 10.00 -3.78 10.80
N LYS A 55 9.76 -4.93 11.43
CA LYS A 55 10.54 -6.17 11.28
C LYS A 55 9.60 -7.33 10.96
N PRO A 56 10.10 -8.41 10.34
CA PRO A 56 9.29 -9.60 10.11
C PRO A 56 8.66 -10.09 11.42
N ARG A 57 7.39 -10.50 11.36
CA ARG A 57 6.70 -11.07 12.52
C ARG A 57 7.35 -12.38 12.97
N TYR A 58 7.71 -13.22 12.00
CA TYR A 58 8.38 -14.51 12.17
C TYR A 58 9.62 -14.53 11.28
N PRO A 59 10.82 -14.18 11.81
CA PRO A 59 12.06 -14.10 11.04
C PRO A 59 12.42 -15.40 10.31
N GLU A 60 12.16 -16.55 10.93
CA GLU A 60 12.41 -17.87 10.38
C GLU A 60 11.57 -18.17 9.13
N VAL A 61 10.28 -17.83 9.14
CA VAL A 61 9.37 -17.96 7.99
C VAL A 61 9.76 -16.97 6.89
N TRP A 62 10.12 -15.74 7.28
CA TRP A 62 10.57 -14.71 6.34
C TRP A 62 11.88 -15.10 5.63
N ALA A 63 12.79 -15.77 6.31
CA ALA A 63 14.04 -16.29 5.74
C ALA A 63 13.77 -17.38 4.67
N MET A 64 12.64 -18.09 4.77
CA MET A 64 12.15 -19.02 3.75
C MET A 64 11.43 -18.32 2.59
N LYS A 65 11.49 -16.98 2.53
CA LYS A 65 10.82 -16.12 1.54
C LYS A 65 9.29 -16.13 1.62
N ASP A 66 8.74 -16.56 2.76
CA ASP A 66 7.31 -16.46 3.05
C ASP A 66 7.02 -15.16 3.82
N GLY A 67 6.40 -14.22 3.12
CA GLY A 67 6.00 -12.91 3.65
C GLY A 67 4.56 -12.83 4.16
N ALA A 68 3.79 -13.92 4.14
CA ALA A 68 2.34 -13.91 4.40
C ALA A 68 1.98 -13.42 5.81
N SER A 69 2.85 -13.70 6.79
CA SER A 69 2.68 -13.25 8.17
C SER A 69 2.91 -11.75 8.37
N GLY A 70 3.51 -11.08 7.39
CA GLY A 70 3.78 -9.66 7.41
C GLY A 70 4.80 -9.22 8.46
N CYS A 71 4.70 -7.96 8.83
CA CYS A 71 5.67 -7.27 9.67
C CYS A 71 5.01 -6.67 10.92
N VAL A 72 5.81 -6.50 11.96
CA VAL A 72 5.43 -5.86 13.22
C VAL A 72 6.33 -4.68 13.50
N ARG A 73 5.80 -3.67 14.17
CA ARG A 73 6.56 -2.46 14.49
C ARG A 73 7.73 -2.82 15.42
N GLN A 74 8.91 -2.27 15.15
CA GLN A 74 10.08 -2.50 16.01
C GLN A 74 9.93 -1.78 17.35
N THR A 75 9.38 -0.57 17.32
CA THR A 75 9.16 0.26 18.51
C THR A 75 7.67 0.52 18.70
N PRO A 76 7.09 0.23 19.88
CA PRO A 76 5.72 0.59 20.21
C PRO A 76 5.44 2.07 19.99
N LEU A 77 4.22 2.40 19.55
CA LEU A 77 3.80 3.79 19.40
C LEU A 77 3.46 4.38 20.77
N SER A 78 3.92 5.60 21.01
CA SER A 78 3.39 6.47 22.06
C SER A 78 2.62 7.58 21.36
N CYS A 79 1.30 7.64 21.57
CA CYS A 79 0.43 8.59 20.87
C CYS A 79 0.84 10.06 21.12
N ASN A 80 1.28 10.37 22.34
CA ASN A 80 1.75 11.70 22.71
C ASN A 80 3.27 11.88 22.45
N GLY A 81 3.93 10.86 21.91
CA GLY A 81 5.34 10.91 21.56
C GLY A 81 5.56 11.56 20.20
N LYS A 82 6.74 12.13 19.98
CA LYS A 82 7.19 12.52 18.63
C LYS A 82 7.48 11.23 17.85
N TYR A 83 6.52 10.71 17.10
CA TYR A 83 6.78 9.63 16.16
C TYR A 83 7.07 10.17 14.76
N GLU A 84 8.04 9.55 14.10
CA GLU A 84 8.41 9.87 12.74
C GLU A 84 7.36 9.28 11.78
N ILE A 85 6.78 10.13 10.94
CA ILE A 85 5.96 9.69 9.80
C ILE A 85 6.92 9.41 8.65
N ILE A 86 6.90 8.17 8.17
CA ILE A 86 7.71 7.73 7.05
C ILE A 86 6.89 7.90 5.78
N GLN A 87 7.41 8.67 4.83
CA GLN A 87 6.80 8.81 3.52
C GLN A 87 7.21 7.64 2.63
N LEU A 88 6.22 6.85 2.20
CA LEU A 88 6.39 5.84 1.16
C LEU A 88 6.10 6.45 -0.21
N LYS A 89 6.86 6.07 -1.23
CA LYS A 89 6.76 6.59 -2.61
C LYS A 89 6.37 5.47 -3.56
N ASN A 90 5.68 5.81 -4.65
CA ASN A 90 5.28 4.86 -5.71
C ASN A 90 4.46 3.67 -5.19
N MET A 91 3.60 3.92 -4.19
CA MET A 91 2.80 2.88 -3.56
C MET A 91 1.43 2.77 -4.20
N LYS A 92 0.98 1.52 -4.39
CA LYS A 92 -0.45 1.21 -4.43
C LYS A 92 -1.00 1.39 -3.02
N LEU A 93 -2.10 2.15 -2.87
CA LEU A 93 -2.72 2.35 -1.56
C LEU A 93 -3.17 1.00 -0.98
N PRO A 94 -3.04 0.80 0.36
CA PRO A 94 -3.45 -0.43 1.00
C PRO A 94 -4.97 -0.61 0.93
N ASP A 95 -5.41 -1.82 1.24
CA ASP A 95 -6.82 -2.20 1.27
C ASP A 95 -7.67 -1.17 2.02
N THR A 96 -8.78 -0.77 1.40
CA THR A 96 -9.65 0.28 1.91
C THR A 96 -10.90 -0.22 2.64
N THR A 97 -11.00 -1.53 2.86
CA THR A 97 -12.17 -2.17 3.48
C THR A 97 -12.30 -1.94 4.98
N LEU A 98 -11.20 -1.63 5.69
CA LEU A 98 -11.18 -1.48 7.15
C LEU A 98 -11.09 0.00 7.54
N ALA A 99 -11.98 0.42 8.45
CA ALA A 99 -11.99 1.68 9.20
C ALA A 99 -11.21 2.84 8.54
N ILE A 100 -11.88 3.50 7.59
CA ILE A 100 -11.32 4.60 6.81
C ILE A 100 -12.09 5.89 7.04
N ILE A 101 -11.33 6.96 7.22
CA ILE A 101 -11.85 8.33 7.17
C ILE A 101 -11.42 8.94 5.84
N VAL A 102 -12.40 9.34 5.02
CA VAL A 102 -12.17 10.06 3.76
C VAL A 102 -12.73 11.48 3.86
N ASP A 103 -11.88 12.48 3.65
CA ASP A 103 -12.29 13.88 3.58
C ASP A 103 -11.66 14.54 2.35
N ARG A 104 -12.47 14.78 1.31
CA ARG A 104 -12.01 15.39 0.05
C ARG A 104 -11.76 16.90 0.14
N ARG A 105 -12.17 17.56 1.23
CA ARG A 105 -12.12 19.02 1.37
C ARG A 105 -10.77 19.49 1.91
N ILE A 106 -10.06 18.63 2.62
CA ILE A 106 -8.77 18.97 3.24
C ILE A 106 -7.59 18.52 2.39
N GLY A 107 -6.47 19.22 2.54
CA GLY A 107 -5.20 18.85 1.92
C GLY A 107 -4.31 18.00 2.83
N LEU A 108 -3.20 17.53 2.27
CA LEU A 108 -2.25 16.62 2.93
C LEU A 108 -1.70 17.13 4.28
N LYS A 109 -1.50 18.45 4.43
CA LYS A 109 -1.00 19.05 5.69
C LYS A 109 -1.98 18.86 6.84
N GLU A 110 -3.27 19.12 6.58
CA GLU A 110 -4.31 18.94 7.58
C GLU A 110 -4.58 17.44 7.82
N CYS A 111 -4.48 16.62 6.76
CA CYS A 111 -4.55 15.16 6.86
C CYS A 111 -3.49 14.60 7.82
N ARG A 112 -2.24 15.08 7.68
CA ARG A 112 -1.15 14.76 8.58
C ARG A 112 -1.47 15.14 10.02
N LYS A 113 -1.99 16.35 10.24
CA LYS A 113 -2.35 16.83 11.59
C LYS A 113 -3.45 15.97 12.21
N ARG A 114 -4.49 15.61 11.45
CA ARG A 114 -5.58 14.74 11.92
C ARG A 114 -5.07 13.36 12.31
N CYS A 115 -4.27 12.73 11.45
CA CYS A 115 -3.65 11.45 11.76
C CYS A 115 -2.76 11.54 13.02
N LEU A 116 -1.98 12.61 13.16
CA LEU A 116 -1.12 12.81 14.33
C LEU A 116 -1.89 12.91 15.65
N ASN A 117 -3.12 13.44 15.59
CA ASN A 117 -4.00 13.62 16.75
C ASN A 117 -4.89 12.40 17.04
N ASP A 118 -4.90 11.39 16.17
CA ASP A 118 -5.66 10.15 16.34
C ASP A 118 -4.71 9.00 16.67
N CYS A 119 -4.78 8.51 17.91
CA CYS A 119 -3.92 7.42 18.40
C CYS A 119 -4.12 6.10 17.66
N ASN A 120 -5.24 5.93 16.96
CA ASN A 120 -5.51 4.75 16.15
C ASN A 120 -5.05 4.92 14.71
N CYS A 121 -4.64 6.12 14.29
CA CYS A 121 -4.14 6.34 12.93
C CYS A 121 -2.87 5.53 12.69
N THR A 122 -2.84 4.82 11.57
CA THR A 122 -1.68 4.03 11.14
C THR A 122 -1.04 4.55 9.85
N ALA A 123 -1.82 5.19 8.97
CA ALA A 123 -1.35 5.77 7.73
C ALA A 123 -2.32 6.85 7.21
N PHE A 124 -1.83 7.72 6.34
CA PHE A 124 -2.67 8.65 5.59
C PHE A 124 -2.11 8.91 4.18
N ALA A 125 -2.98 9.30 3.25
CA ALA A 125 -2.60 9.68 1.89
C ALA A 125 -3.59 10.72 1.31
N ASN A 126 -3.26 11.27 0.13
CA ASN A 126 -4.24 12.01 -0.66
C ASN A 126 -5.23 11.03 -1.31
N VAL A 127 -6.46 11.49 -1.55
CA VAL A 127 -7.48 10.72 -2.29
C VAL A 127 -7.25 10.84 -3.79
N ASP A 128 -6.89 12.03 -4.24
CA ASP A 128 -6.58 12.35 -5.63
C ASP A 128 -5.13 12.82 -5.72
N THR A 129 -4.40 12.28 -6.69
CA THR A 129 -2.99 12.62 -6.96
C THR A 129 -2.82 13.66 -8.06
N GLN A 130 -3.90 14.12 -8.72
CA GLN A 130 -3.83 15.16 -9.75
C GLN A 130 -3.38 16.51 -9.20
N GLY A 131 -2.59 17.25 -9.99
CA GLY A 131 -2.08 18.57 -9.62
C GLY A 131 -1.23 18.53 -8.34
N ARG A 132 -1.66 19.27 -7.30
CA ARG A 132 -1.00 19.26 -5.98
C ARG A 132 -1.48 18.13 -5.06
N GLY A 133 -2.38 17.28 -5.56
CA GLY A 133 -3.11 16.28 -4.79
C GLY A 133 -4.18 16.91 -3.90
N SER A 134 -5.28 16.21 -3.72
CA SER A 134 -6.41 16.68 -2.91
C SER A 134 -7.08 15.56 -2.13
N GLY A 135 -7.79 15.96 -1.08
CA GLY A 135 -8.43 15.05 -0.16
C GLY A 135 -7.45 14.36 0.79
N CYS A 136 -8.04 13.68 1.75
CA CYS A 136 -7.37 12.95 2.81
C CYS A 136 -8.06 11.60 2.96
N VAL A 137 -7.26 10.55 2.98
CA VAL A 137 -7.67 9.21 3.39
C VAL A 137 -6.80 8.79 4.57
N VAL A 138 -7.42 8.29 5.63
CA VAL A 138 -6.76 7.86 6.87
C VAL A 138 -7.15 6.42 7.17
N TRP A 139 -6.17 5.59 7.50
CA TRP A 139 -6.37 4.22 7.96
C TRP A 139 -6.20 4.15 9.48
N THR A 140 -7.10 3.44 10.16
CA THR A 140 -7.02 3.19 11.59
C THR A 140 -6.82 1.71 11.92
N ARG A 141 -6.25 1.42 13.09
CA ARG A 141 -6.09 0.08 13.64
C ARG A 141 -7.40 -0.44 14.26
#